data_AF-A0A285NCI1-F1
#
_entry.id   AF-A0A285NCI1-F1
#
_cell.length_a   1.000
_cell.length_b   1.000
_cell.length_c   1.000
_cell.angle_alpha   90.00
_cell.angle_beta   90.00
_cell.angle_gamma   90.00
#
_symmetry.space_group_name_H-M   'P 1'
#
loop_
_entity.id
_entity.type
_entity.pdbx_description
1 polymer ?
#
loop_
_entity_poly.entity_id
_entity_poly.type
_entity_poly.pdbx_seq_one_letter_code
_entity_poly.pdbx_strand_id
1 'polypeptide(L)'
;MPCALSRIASKVILGGILVFLSGCGSSMTPLSDPAGAPPPAAVLQVTDQGVGGLGDETGYGPKAIGAALPGYNIETIQTAGENGTQWTYAAFLDGLQMVQVFKGTSGKIGVVHGVGDAIAGPNGERLGMTFSQSGLPRSACRVGKNLWRGMAICSAKNTRSVSLVFAISGYAGPFDRLPADRELGGATLQRILWSPAR
;
A
#
# COMPACT_ATOMS: atom_id res chain seq x y z
N MET A 1 25.05 -52.01 19.31
CA MET A 1 25.67 -53.29 18.87
C MET A 1 24.70 -54.39 19.27
N PRO A 2 24.44 -55.43 18.44
CA PRO A 2 25.32 -56.05 17.43
C PRO A 2 24.70 -55.94 16.02
N CYS A 3 25.23 -56.44 14.91
CA CYS A 3 26.53 -56.93 14.48
C CYS A 3 26.52 -56.76 12.96
N ALA A 4 27.64 -56.32 12.39
CA ALA A 4 27.87 -56.39 10.95
C ALA A 4 28.04 -57.86 10.52
N LEU A 5 27.58 -58.23 9.33
CA LEU A 5 28.15 -59.34 8.59
C LEU A 5 27.93 -59.17 7.08
N SER A 6 29.05 -58.86 6.45
CA SER A 6 29.34 -58.89 5.02
C SER A 6 28.95 -60.22 4.38
N ARG A 7 28.31 -60.17 3.20
CA ARG A 7 28.45 -61.19 2.15
C ARG A 7 28.45 -60.54 0.78
N ILE A 8 29.64 -60.49 0.19
CA ILE A 8 29.87 -60.34 -1.25
C ILE A 8 29.52 -61.68 -1.90
N ALA A 9 28.65 -61.70 -2.89
CA ALA A 9 28.67 -62.72 -3.93
C ALA A 9 28.03 -62.19 -5.22
N SER A 10 28.85 -62.26 -6.25
CA SER A 10 28.64 -61.77 -7.61
C SER A 10 27.57 -62.51 -8.40
N LYS A 11 26.94 -61.71 -9.30
CA LYS A 11 26.54 -62.03 -10.68
C LYS A 11 25.52 -63.15 -10.89
N VAL A 12 24.29 -62.76 -11.23
CA VAL A 12 23.56 -63.40 -12.35
C VAL A 12 22.85 -62.33 -13.18
N ILE A 13 23.02 -62.52 -14.49
CA ILE A 13 22.63 -61.72 -15.63
C ILE A 13 21.11 -61.70 -15.77
N LEU A 14 20.52 -60.52 -15.98
CA LEU A 14 19.17 -60.40 -16.54
C LEU A 14 19.17 -59.28 -17.58
N GLY A 15 19.02 -59.67 -18.84
CA GLY A 15 18.75 -58.75 -19.94
C GLY A 15 17.45 -58.01 -19.68
N GLY A 16 17.53 -56.68 -19.66
CA GLY A 16 16.41 -55.78 -19.47
C GLY A 16 16.43 -54.72 -20.55
N ILE A 17 15.37 -54.74 -21.36
CA ILE A 17 15.04 -53.78 -22.41
C ILE A 17 15.23 -52.33 -21.93
N LEU A 18 16.09 -51.58 -22.61
CA LEU A 18 16.21 -50.12 -22.46
C LEU A 18 15.04 -49.44 -23.17
N VAL A 19 13.99 -49.14 -22.40
CA VAL A 19 12.95 -48.18 -22.83
C VAL A 19 13.48 -46.78 -22.54
N PHE A 20 13.98 -46.11 -23.57
CA PHE A 20 14.26 -44.67 -23.50
C PHE A 20 12.92 -43.92 -23.50
N LEU A 21 12.41 -43.58 -22.31
CA LEU A 21 11.38 -42.55 -22.20
C LEU A 21 12.04 -41.19 -22.43
N SER A 22 11.89 -40.68 -23.65
CA SER A 22 12.13 -39.29 -24.03
C SER A 22 11.23 -38.38 -23.19
N GLY A 23 11.74 -37.91 -22.06
CA GLY A 23 11.07 -36.88 -21.26
C GLY A 23 10.98 -35.60 -22.08
N CYS A 24 9.77 -35.20 -22.47
CA CYS A 24 9.51 -33.84 -22.93
C CYS A 24 9.76 -32.90 -21.75
N GLY A 25 10.97 -32.33 -21.68
CA GLY A 25 11.25 -31.17 -20.84
C GLY A 25 10.36 -30.03 -21.30
N SER A 26 9.22 -29.84 -20.64
CA SER A 26 8.46 -28.61 -20.78
C SER A 26 9.31 -27.52 -20.15
N SER A 27 10.01 -26.76 -20.98
CA SER A 27 10.61 -25.49 -20.58
C SER A 27 9.48 -24.65 -19.99
N MET A 28 9.46 -24.52 -18.66
CA MET A 28 8.62 -23.54 -17.97
C MET A 28 9.22 -22.17 -18.31
N THR A 29 8.81 -21.62 -19.44
CA THR A 29 9.05 -20.23 -19.77
C THR A 29 8.35 -19.41 -18.69
N PRO A 30 9.05 -18.58 -17.90
CA PRO A 30 8.37 -17.65 -17.03
C PRO A 30 7.56 -16.73 -17.94
N LEU A 31 6.23 -16.78 -17.82
CA LEU A 31 5.33 -15.74 -18.32
C LEU A 31 5.69 -14.45 -17.58
N SER A 32 6.72 -13.78 -18.08
CA SER A 32 7.01 -12.40 -17.75
C SER A 32 6.01 -11.60 -18.55
N ASP A 33 4.84 -11.35 -17.96
CA ASP A 33 3.87 -10.42 -18.53
C ASP A 33 4.45 -9.01 -18.33
N PRO A 34 4.98 -8.35 -19.38
CA PRO A 34 5.66 -7.07 -19.23
C PRO A 34 4.70 -5.94 -18.84
N ALA A 35 3.39 -6.20 -18.94
CA ALA A 35 2.31 -5.35 -18.51
C ALA A 35 1.39 -6.18 -17.62
N GLY A 36 1.79 -6.38 -16.36
CA GLY A 36 0.91 -7.03 -15.36
C GLY A 36 -0.51 -6.47 -15.41
N ALA A 37 -1.49 -7.28 -15.05
CA ALA A 37 -2.91 -6.94 -15.14
C ALA A 37 -3.18 -5.51 -14.60
N PRO A 38 -4.01 -4.70 -15.30
CA PRO A 38 -4.31 -3.35 -14.85
C PRO A 38 -4.82 -3.38 -13.41
N PRO A 39 -4.46 -2.40 -12.57
CA PRO A 39 -4.91 -2.37 -11.19
C PRO A 39 -6.45 -2.39 -11.17
N PRO A 40 -7.07 -3.03 -10.17
CA PRO A 40 -8.52 -3.11 -10.09
C PRO A 40 -9.15 -1.72 -10.13
N ALA A 41 -10.41 -1.61 -10.55
CA ALA A 41 -11.10 -0.34 -10.51
C ALA A 41 -11.08 0.21 -9.07
N ALA A 42 -10.82 1.52 -8.93
CA ALA A 42 -10.91 2.16 -7.63
C ALA A 42 -12.37 2.20 -7.19
N VAL A 43 -12.63 1.76 -5.96
CA VAL A 43 -13.95 1.79 -5.33
C VAL A 43 -14.18 3.13 -4.64
N LEU A 44 -13.12 3.74 -4.13
CA LEU A 44 -13.18 5.05 -3.46
C LEU A 44 -12.18 6.02 -4.07
N GLN A 45 -12.67 7.20 -4.43
CA GLN A 45 -11.89 8.24 -5.07
C GLN A 45 -11.63 9.38 -4.08
N VAL A 46 -10.37 9.80 -3.98
CA VAL A 46 -9.97 11.03 -3.31
C VAL A 46 -9.99 12.17 -4.31
N THR A 47 -10.61 13.29 -3.94
CA THR A 47 -10.73 14.50 -4.74
C THR A 47 -10.40 15.73 -3.90
N ASP A 48 -10.40 16.92 -4.48
CA ASP A 48 -10.21 18.17 -3.71
C ASP A 48 -11.34 18.39 -2.68
N GLN A 49 -12.54 17.87 -2.98
CA GLN A 49 -13.74 18.03 -2.16
C GLN A 49 -13.84 17.02 -1.01
N GLY A 50 -13.18 15.87 -1.13
CA GLY A 50 -13.42 14.79 -0.19
C GLY A 50 -12.94 13.41 -0.63
N VAL A 51 -13.37 12.42 0.15
CA VAL A 51 -13.13 10.99 -0.09
C VAL A 51 -14.48 10.27 -0.13
N GLY A 52 -14.95 9.92 -1.33
CA GLY A 52 -16.34 9.51 -1.51
C GLY A 52 -17.31 10.59 -1.03
N GLY A 53 -18.20 10.25 -0.10
CA GLY A 53 -19.11 11.23 0.52
C GLY A 53 -18.52 11.96 1.74
N LEU A 54 -17.31 11.63 2.18
CA LEU A 54 -16.64 12.36 3.27
C LEU A 54 -16.13 13.71 2.77
N GLY A 55 -16.62 14.80 3.35
CA GLY A 55 -16.22 16.17 3.04
C GLY A 55 -16.05 17.03 4.29
N ASP A 56 -15.74 18.32 4.09
CA ASP A 56 -15.48 19.31 5.15
C ASP A 56 -16.61 19.45 6.17
N GLU A 57 -17.86 19.32 5.71
CA GLU A 57 -19.04 19.38 6.57
C GLU A 57 -19.37 18.09 7.32
N THR A 58 -18.60 17.01 7.09
CA THR A 58 -18.85 15.73 7.74
C THR A 58 -18.53 15.80 9.22
N GLY A 59 -19.53 15.49 10.07
CA GLY A 59 -19.34 15.35 11.50
C GLY A 59 -18.38 14.21 11.86
N TYR A 60 -17.55 14.40 12.88
CA TYR A 60 -16.68 13.34 13.40
C TYR A 60 -17.45 12.41 14.34
N GLY A 61 -17.87 11.27 13.82
CA GLY A 61 -18.53 10.22 14.59
C GLY A 61 -19.03 9.08 13.68
N PRO A 62 -19.21 7.87 14.22
CA PRO A 62 -19.47 6.68 13.41
C PRO A 62 -20.78 6.79 12.61
N LYS A 63 -21.81 7.42 13.19
CA LYS A 63 -23.10 7.67 12.49
C LYS A 63 -22.94 8.60 11.28
N ALA A 64 -22.22 9.72 11.45
CA ALA A 64 -22.05 10.69 10.38
C ALA A 64 -21.14 10.14 9.27
N ILE A 65 -20.05 9.45 9.65
CA ILE A 65 -19.14 8.80 8.71
C ILE A 65 -19.85 7.69 7.94
N GLY A 66 -20.64 6.84 8.62
CA GLY A 66 -21.41 5.78 7.96
C GLY A 66 -22.52 6.31 7.04
N ALA A 67 -23.12 7.46 7.36
CA ALA A 67 -24.08 8.12 6.47
C ALA A 67 -23.39 8.68 5.19
N ALA A 68 -22.16 9.18 5.33
CA ALA A 68 -21.35 9.65 4.21
C ALA A 68 -20.73 8.52 3.37
N LEU A 69 -20.58 7.33 3.95
CA LEU A 69 -20.08 6.11 3.29
C LEU A 69 -21.06 4.93 3.50
N PRO A 70 -22.23 4.92 2.83
CA PRO A 70 -23.19 3.83 2.95
C PRO A 70 -22.57 2.48 2.57
N GLY A 71 -22.88 1.43 3.35
CA GLY A 71 -22.36 0.08 3.14
C GLY A 71 -21.00 -0.20 3.80
N TYR A 72 -20.35 0.82 4.37
CA TYR A 72 -19.10 0.64 5.10
C TYR A 72 -19.36 0.32 6.58
N ASN A 73 -18.58 -0.61 7.13
CA ASN A 73 -18.52 -0.82 8.57
C ASN A 73 -17.54 0.17 9.20
N ILE A 74 -17.99 0.91 10.23
CA ILE A 74 -17.18 1.94 10.89
C ILE A 74 -16.71 1.42 12.25
N GLU A 75 -15.40 1.24 12.39
CA GLU A 75 -14.80 0.73 13.61
C GLU A 75 -13.87 1.76 14.26
N THR A 76 -13.73 1.67 15.58
CA THR A 76 -12.74 2.45 16.32
C THR A 76 -11.41 1.71 16.32
N ILE A 77 -10.36 2.36 15.84
CA ILE A 77 -9.01 1.78 15.79
C ILE A 77 -8.00 2.73 16.42
N GLN A 78 -6.85 2.18 16.79
CA GLN A 78 -5.68 2.97 17.15
C GLN A 78 -4.67 2.90 16.00
N THR A 79 -4.20 4.06 15.51
CA THR A 79 -3.24 4.11 14.40
C THR A 79 -2.33 5.34 14.46
N ALA A 80 -1.22 5.28 13.74
CA ALA A 80 -0.25 6.35 13.63
C ALA A 80 -0.66 7.37 12.54
N GLY A 81 -0.70 8.64 12.95
CA GLY A 81 -0.56 9.79 12.05
C GLY A 81 0.86 10.36 12.13
N GLU A 82 1.11 11.50 11.47
CA GLU A 82 2.45 12.11 11.45
C GLU A 82 3.00 12.35 12.85
N ASN A 83 2.18 12.90 13.75
CA ASN A 83 2.62 13.40 15.05
C ASN A 83 2.43 12.44 16.23
N GLY A 84 1.88 11.24 16.00
CA GLY A 84 1.61 10.31 17.08
C GLY A 84 0.55 9.27 16.75
N THR A 85 0.42 8.32 17.66
CA THR A 85 -0.62 7.30 17.65
C THR A 85 -1.87 7.83 18.35
N GLN A 86 -3.04 7.65 17.73
CA GLN A 86 -4.30 8.14 18.28
C GLN A 86 -5.46 7.19 17.95
N TRP A 87 -6.50 7.26 18.78
CA TRP A 87 -7.78 6.63 18.48
C TRP A 87 -8.50 7.39 17.39
N THR A 88 -9.00 6.67 16.39
CA THR A 88 -9.63 7.22 15.19
C THR A 88 -10.71 6.27 14.68
N TYR A 89 -11.44 6.66 13.64
CA TYR A 89 -12.37 5.75 12.97
C TYR A 89 -11.75 5.18 11.69
N ALA A 90 -12.01 3.92 11.41
CA ALA A 90 -11.72 3.30 10.12
C ALA A 90 -13.00 2.84 9.46
N ALA A 91 -13.10 3.03 8.15
CA ALA A 91 -14.20 2.54 7.34
C ALA A 91 -13.74 1.33 6.53
N PHE A 92 -14.45 0.22 6.70
CA PHE A 92 -14.19 -1.04 6.04
C PHE A 92 -15.29 -1.35 5.04
N LEU A 93 -14.90 -1.81 3.85
CA LEU A 93 -15.82 -2.35 2.85
C LEU A 93 -15.44 -3.80 2.61
N ASP A 94 -16.39 -4.73 2.77
CA ASP A 94 -16.15 -6.17 2.62
C ASP A 94 -14.95 -6.70 3.43
N GLY A 95 -14.76 -6.15 4.64
CA GLY A 95 -13.65 -6.49 5.54
C GLY A 95 -12.30 -5.84 5.20
N LEU A 96 -12.19 -5.11 4.09
CA LEU A 96 -10.98 -4.40 3.70
C LEU A 96 -11.01 -2.96 4.22
N GLN A 97 -9.91 -2.55 4.86
CA GLN A 97 -9.79 -1.19 5.38
C GLN A 97 -9.55 -0.20 4.24
N MET A 98 -10.51 0.70 4.03
CA MET A 98 -10.43 1.68 2.95
C MET A 98 -9.83 2.99 3.44
N VAL A 99 -10.40 3.58 4.49
CA VAL A 99 -9.95 4.88 5.02
C VAL A 99 -9.80 4.89 6.53
N GLN A 100 -8.97 5.80 7.02
CA GLN A 100 -8.86 6.21 8.42
C GLN A 100 -9.27 7.67 8.52
N VAL A 101 -10.27 7.99 9.34
CA VAL A 101 -10.87 9.32 9.46
C VAL A 101 -10.50 9.92 10.80
N PHE A 102 -9.62 10.91 10.80
CA PHE A 102 -9.11 11.59 11.99
C PHE A 102 -9.95 12.80 12.36
N LYS A 103 -10.04 13.06 13.67
CA LYS A 103 -10.79 14.19 14.21
C LYS A 103 -10.15 15.51 13.79
N GLY A 104 -10.98 16.43 13.31
CA GLY A 104 -10.62 17.82 13.05
C GLY A 104 -11.02 18.74 14.21
N THR A 105 -11.24 20.01 13.88
CA THR A 105 -11.76 21.00 14.81
C THR A 105 -13.29 21.04 14.76
N SER A 106 -13.92 21.73 15.70
CA SER A 106 -15.37 22.01 15.69
C SER A 106 -16.28 20.78 15.55
N GLY A 107 -15.81 19.60 15.98
CA GLY A 107 -16.57 18.35 15.88
C GLY A 107 -16.68 17.77 14.46
N LYS A 108 -15.89 18.26 13.50
CA LYS A 108 -15.84 17.78 12.11
C LYS A 108 -14.64 16.86 11.88
N ILE A 109 -14.63 16.17 10.74
CA ILE A 109 -13.45 15.42 10.29
C ILE A 109 -12.30 16.37 9.93
N GLY A 110 -11.05 15.93 10.14
CA GLY A 110 -9.86 16.77 9.95
C GLY A 110 -8.94 16.28 8.85
N VAL A 111 -8.60 14.99 8.88
CA VAL A 111 -7.79 14.36 7.84
C VAL A 111 -8.35 12.97 7.58
N VAL A 112 -8.44 12.57 6.32
CA VAL A 112 -8.81 11.23 5.90
C VAL A 112 -7.59 10.59 5.23
N HIS A 113 -7.12 9.46 5.74
CA HIS A 113 -6.06 8.68 5.11
C HIS A 113 -6.70 7.55 4.30
N GLY A 114 -6.54 7.58 2.98
CA GLY A 114 -6.75 6.42 2.12
C GLY A 114 -5.62 5.41 2.29
N VAL A 115 -5.98 4.18 2.65
CA VAL A 115 -5.05 3.09 3.00
C VAL A 115 -5.37 1.76 2.30
N GLY A 116 -6.51 1.65 1.60
CA GLY A 116 -6.87 0.49 0.79
C GLY A 116 -6.33 0.55 -0.65
N ASP A 117 -6.10 -0.62 -1.24
CA ASP A 117 -5.65 -0.81 -2.63
C ASP A 117 -6.69 -0.38 -3.68
N ALA A 118 -7.97 -0.48 -3.33
CA ALA A 118 -9.10 0.01 -4.11
C ALA A 118 -9.37 1.52 -3.91
N ILE A 119 -8.39 2.29 -3.41
CA ILE A 119 -8.43 3.75 -3.38
C ILE A 119 -7.57 4.35 -4.49
N ALA A 120 -8.07 5.43 -5.10
CA ALA A 120 -7.31 6.25 -6.02
C ALA A 120 -7.25 7.72 -5.58
N GLY A 121 -6.12 8.35 -5.86
CA GLY A 121 -5.90 9.79 -5.77
C GLY A 121 -6.46 10.54 -6.97
N PRO A 122 -6.58 11.88 -6.90
CA PRO A 122 -7.28 12.69 -7.90
C PRO A 122 -6.69 12.61 -9.32
N ASN A 123 -5.43 12.19 -9.47
CA ASN A 123 -4.76 12.03 -10.76
C ASN A 123 -4.46 10.56 -11.07
N GLY A 124 -5.21 9.62 -10.46
CA GLY A 124 -5.03 8.19 -10.64
C GLY A 124 -3.93 7.59 -9.78
N GLU A 125 -3.47 8.29 -8.75
CA GLU A 125 -2.45 7.77 -7.84
C GLU A 125 -2.95 6.54 -7.08
N ARG A 126 -2.13 5.49 -6.97
CA ARG A 126 -2.50 4.22 -6.33
C ARG A 126 -1.46 3.84 -5.29
N LEU A 127 -1.90 3.25 -4.18
CA LEU A 127 -0.97 2.73 -3.19
C LEU A 127 -0.01 1.72 -3.84
N GLY A 128 1.25 1.75 -3.41
CA GLY A 128 2.33 0.95 -3.98
C GLY A 128 3.03 1.58 -5.19
N MET A 129 2.44 2.57 -5.88
CA MET A 129 3.12 3.25 -6.99
C MET A 129 4.38 3.96 -6.48
N THR A 130 5.42 4.04 -7.31
CA THR A 130 6.65 4.74 -6.95
C THR A 130 6.50 6.25 -7.09
N PHE A 131 7.35 6.99 -6.40
CA PHE A 131 7.46 8.44 -6.57
C PHE A 131 7.75 8.81 -8.03
N SER A 132 8.65 8.07 -8.70
CA SER A 132 8.95 8.27 -10.13
C SER A 132 7.70 8.12 -11.00
N GLN A 133 6.86 7.12 -10.72
CA GLN A 133 5.61 6.91 -11.46
C GLN A 133 4.59 8.03 -11.23
N SER A 134 4.62 8.73 -10.10
CA SER A 134 3.71 9.88 -9.84
C SER A 134 4.01 11.09 -10.71
N GLY A 135 5.25 11.18 -11.22
CA GLY A 135 5.74 12.34 -11.96
C GLY A 135 5.70 13.66 -11.16
N LEU A 136 5.67 13.59 -9.82
CA LEU A 136 5.77 14.75 -8.96
C LEU A 136 7.23 15.25 -8.90
N PRO A 137 7.46 16.57 -8.89
CA PRO A 137 8.79 17.09 -8.62
C PRO A 137 9.11 16.98 -7.13
N ARG A 138 10.40 16.83 -6.78
CA ARG A 138 10.87 16.84 -5.38
C ARG A 138 10.40 18.09 -4.61
N SER A 139 10.30 19.23 -5.30
CA SER A 139 9.85 20.50 -4.71
C SER A 139 8.40 20.49 -4.24
N ALA A 140 7.57 19.53 -4.69
CA ALA A 140 6.22 19.33 -4.17
C ALA A 140 6.22 18.65 -2.78
N CYS A 141 7.37 18.21 -2.29
CA CYS A 141 7.50 17.39 -1.09
C CYS A 141 8.18 18.13 0.06
N ARG A 142 7.79 17.73 1.27
CA ARG A 142 8.50 17.99 2.52
C ARG A 142 8.83 16.68 3.22
N VAL A 143 9.85 16.69 4.06
CA VAL A 143 10.12 15.57 4.95
C VAL A 143 9.00 15.47 6.00
N GLY A 144 8.57 14.25 6.30
CA GLY A 144 7.65 13.97 7.39
C GLY A 144 8.31 14.19 8.75
N LYS A 145 7.49 14.43 9.77
CA LYS A 145 7.91 14.66 11.15
C LYS A 145 7.57 13.47 12.03
N ASN A 146 8.15 13.44 13.24
CA ASN A 146 7.84 12.49 14.30
C ASN A 146 7.75 11.02 13.81
N LEU A 147 6.56 10.42 13.77
CA LEU A 147 6.39 9.01 13.36
C LEU A 147 6.59 8.79 11.85
N TRP A 148 6.55 9.85 11.04
CA TRP A 148 6.73 9.81 9.59
C TRP A 148 8.08 10.39 9.14
N ARG A 149 9.06 10.49 10.04
CA ARG A 149 10.42 10.88 9.67
C ARG A 149 10.99 9.96 8.58
N GLY A 150 11.72 10.54 7.63
CA GLY A 150 12.24 9.82 6.47
C GLY A 150 11.20 9.51 5.37
N MET A 151 9.91 9.76 5.61
CA MET A 151 8.88 9.72 4.56
C MET A 151 8.82 11.06 3.84
N ALA A 152 8.46 11.03 2.55
CA ALA A 152 8.19 12.21 1.76
C ALA A 152 6.67 12.46 1.71
N ILE A 153 6.26 13.65 2.14
CA ILE A 153 4.85 14.08 2.08
C ILE A 153 4.76 15.13 0.99
N CYS A 154 4.04 14.81 -0.09
CA CYS A 154 4.01 15.60 -1.31
C CYS A 154 2.61 16.08 -1.64
N SER A 155 2.43 17.33 -2.04
CA SER A 155 1.14 17.78 -2.56
C SER A 155 0.84 17.10 -3.89
N ALA A 156 -0.36 16.54 -4.04
CA ALA A 156 -0.82 16.01 -5.32
C ALA A 156 -1.01 17.16 -6.33
N LYS A 157 -0.97 16.84 -7.63
CA LYS A 157 -1.14 17.84 -8.69
C LYS A 157 -2.58 18.35 -8.72
N ASN A 158 -2.75 19.63 -9.04
CA ASN A 158 -4.05 20.27 -9.31
C ASN A 158 -5.06 20.20 -8.14
N THR A 159 -4.57 20.17 -6.90
CA THR A 159 -5.39 20.10 -5.69
C THR A 159 -4.73 20.87 -4.55
N ARG A 160 -5.55 21.39 -3.63
CA ARG A 160 -5.11 22.06 -2.40
C ARG A 160 -5.31 21.19 -1.17
N SER A 161 -6.15 20.16 -1.29
CA SER A 161 -6.61 19.34 -0.17
C SER A 161 -5.92 17.97 -0.08
N VAL A 162 -5.21 17.54 -1.14
CA VAL A 162 -4.67 16.17 -1.21
C VAL A 162 -3.14 16.15 -1.11
N SER A 163 -2.63 15.32 -0.20
CA SER A 163 -1.20 15.00 -0.05
C SER A 163 -0.95 13.50 -0.19
N LEU A 164 0.22 13.14 -0.70
CA LEU A 164 0.66 11.78 -0.93
C LEU A 164 1.85 11.48 -0.01
N VAL A 165 1.81 10.35 0.70
CA VAL A 165 2.89 9.95 1.62
C VAL A 165 3.67 8.78 1.01
N PHE A 166 4.91 9.04 0.61
CA PHE A 166 5.82 8.04 0.08
C PHE A 166 6.80 7.58 1.16
N ALA A 167 7.04 6.28 1.24
CA ALA A 167 8.01 5.70 2.17
C ALA A 167 8.99 4.78 1.43
N ILE A 168 10.20 4.67 1.96
CA ILE A 168 11.23 3.75 1.48
C ILE A 168 11.33 2.62 2.50
N SER A 169 11.14 1.38 2.05
CA SER A 169 11.29 0.20 2.91
C SER A 169 12.74 0.08 3.39
N GLY A 170 12.94 -0.11 4.69
CA GLY A 170 14.28 -0.24 5.27
C GLY A 170 15.13 1.04 5.21
N TYR A 171 14.52 2.22 5.07
CA TYR A 171 15.27 3.47 4.97
C TYR A 171 16.16 3.72 6.19
N ALA A 172 17.46 3.86 5.97
CA ALA A 172 18.46 4.04 7.01
C ALA A 172 18.68 5.52 7.38
N GLY A 173 17.86 6.42 6.82
CA GLY A 173 18.02 7.86 6.98
C GLY A 173 18.96 8.46 5.93
N PRO A 174 19.27 9.75 6.03
CA PRO A 174 18.94 10.66 7.13
C PRO A 174 17.42 10.92 7.32
N PHE A 175 16.98 11.05 8.57
CA PHE A 175 15.55 11.14 8.95
C PHE A 175 15.00 12.56 9.11
N ASP A 176 15.82 13.57 8.88
CA ASP A 176 15.56 15.00 9.08
C ASP A 176 15.47 15.78 7.76
N ARG A 177 15.70 15.11 6.63
CA ARG A 177 15.58 15.66 5.28
C ARG A 177 14.96 14.65 4.34
N LEU A 178 14.52 15.12 3.18
CA LEU A 178 14.03 14.23 2.13
C LEU A 178 15.16 13.29 1.67
N PRO A 179 14.87 12.00 1.38
CA PRO A 179 15.82 11.06 0.80
C PRO A 179 16.50 11.59 -0.46
N ALA A 180 17.68 11.09 -0.84
CA ALA A 180 18.31 11.51 -2.09
C ALA A 180 17.44 11.15 -3.30
N ASP A 181 17.57 11.85 -4.43
CA ASP A 181 16.65 11.70 -5.57
C ASP A 181 16.53 10.26 -6.09
N ARG A 182 17.64 9.52 -6.11
CA ARG A 182 17.65 8.10 -6.50
C ARG A 182 16.80 7.25 -5.55
N GLU A 183 16.91 7.47 -4.25
CA GLU A 183 16.16 6.71 -3.24
C GLU A 183 14.69 7.13 -3.21
N LEU A 184 14.44 8.44 -3.25
CA LEU A 184 13.09 9.01 -3.30
C LEU A 184 12.35 8.50 -4.53
N GLY A 185 13.00 8.41 -5.70
CA GLY A 185 12.41 7.88 -6.92
C GLY A 185 11.85 6.47 -6.79
N GLY A 186 12.41 5.66 -5.88
CA GLY A 186 11.94 4.31 -5.56
C GLY A 186 10.99 4.22 -4.35
N ALA A 187 10.76 5.33 -3.64
CA ALA A 187 9.80 5.36 -2.54
C ALA A 187 8.39 5.04 -3.05
N THR A 188 7.63 4.26 -2.29
CA THR A 188 6.29 3.80 -2.69
C THR A 188 5.21 4.55 -1.93
N LEU A 189 4.09 4.84 -2.60
CA LEU A 189 2.95 5.52 -2.03
C LEU A 189 2.28 4.63 -0.97
N GLN A 190 2.29 5.08 0.28
CA GLN A 190 1.73 4.35 1.41
C GLN A 190 0.36 4.88 1.83
N ARG A 191 0.13 6.18 1.65
CA ARG A 191 -1.14 6.83 2.05
C ARG A 191 -1.48 7.98 1.12
N ILE A 192 -2.77 8.15 0.88
CA ILE A 192 -3.34 9.33 0.22
C ILE A 192 -4.11 10.11 1.29
N LEU A 193 -3.68 11.31 1.61
CA LEU A 193 -4.28 12.14 2.65
C LEU A 193 -5.18 13.16 1.99
N TRP A 194 -6.42 13.25 2.44
CA TRP A 194 -7.27 14.40 2.20
C TRP A 194 -7.45 15.19 3.48
N SER A 195 -7.42 16.51 3.40
CA SER A 195 -7.80 17.42 4.47
C SER A 195 -8.61 18.58 3.90
N PRO A 196 -9.61 19.11 4.62
CA PRO A 196 -10.36 20.28 4.18
C PRO A 196 -9.42 21.42 3.80
N ALA A 197 -9.72 22.10 2.69
CA ALA A 197 -9.03 23.32 2.32
C ALA A 197 -9.20 24.35 3.46
N ARG A 198 -8.11 25.01 3.83
CA ARG A 198 -8.11 26.10 4.81
C ARG A 198 -8.01 27.45 4.12
#